data_AF-A0A7D7KS47-F1
#
_entry.id   AF-A0A7D7KS47-F1
#
_cell.length_a   1.000
_cell.length_b   1.000
_cell.length_c   1.000
_cell.angle_alpha   90.00
_cell.angle_beta   90.00
_cell.angle_gamma   90.00
#
_symmetry.space_group_name_H-M   'P 1'
#
loop_
_entity.id
_entity.type
_entity.pdbx_description
1 polymer ?
#
loop_
_entity_poly.entity_id
_entity_poly.type
_entity_poly.pdbx_seq_one_letter_code
_entity_poly.pdbx_strand_id
1 'polypeptide(L)'
;MPMTEPERHELYELAKRHVNHRFADLMISALPPDPTRLATRDDLAVLGADLRTEMDELSGSLRAEMRDLTSQQTRTLMIGLVPSITALAITQIVLATLA
;
A
#
# COMPACT_ATOMS: atom_id res chain seq x y z
N MET A 1 -23.76 -12.14 11.51
CA MET A 1 -25.20 -12.03 11.23
C MET A 1 -25.69 -10.79 11.96
N PRO A 2 -26.25 -9.77 11.27
CA PRO A 2 -26.76 -8.57 11.95
C PRO A 2 -27.90 -8.98 12.87
N MET A 3 -27.87 -8.53 14.13
CA MET A 3 -28.89 -8.87 15.11
C MET A 3 -30.19 -8.16 14.74
N THR A 4 -31.26 -8.93 14.58
CA THR A 4 -32.57 -8.42 14.16
C THR A 4 -33.26 -7.68 15.31
N GLU A 5 -34.16 -6.74 14.98
CA GLU A 5 -34.99 -6.01 15.96
C GLU A 5 -35.66 -6.92 17.02
N PRO A 6 -36.27 -8.07 16.66
CA PRO A 6 -36.85 -9.00 17.64
C PRO A 6 -35.80 -9.67 18.54
N GLU A 7 -34.63 -10.05 18.04
CA GLU A 7 -33.54 -10.62 18.86
C GLU A 7 -33.01 -9.60 19.87
N ARG A 8 -32.96 -8.31 19.49
CA ARG A 8 -32.56 -7.24 20.41
C ARG A 8 -33.58 -7.01 21.51
N HIS A 9 -34.87 -7.19 21.21
CA HIS A 9 -35.95 -7.13 22.20
C HIS A 9 -35.90 -8.33 23.16
N GLU A 10 -35.61 -9.53 22.67
CA GLU A 10 -35.38 -10.70 23.54
C GLU A 10 -34.17 -10.51 24.47
N LEU A 11 -33.07 -9.96 23.93
CA LEU A 11 -31.88 -9.65 24.72
C LEU A 11 -32.17 -8.61 25.82
N TYR A 12 -33.01 -7.62 25.52
CA TYR A 12 -33.48 -6.63 26.48
C TYR A 12 -34.29 -7.27 27.62
N GLU A 13 -35.27 -8.10 27.29
CA GLU A 13 -36.08 -8.78 28.31
C GLU A 13 -35.25 -9.79 29.13
N LEU A 14 -34.23 -10.41 28.54
CA LEU A 14 -33.26 -11.25 29.26
C LEU A 14 -32.40 -10.41 30.23
N ALA A 15 -31.85 -9.28 29.78
CA ALA A 15 -31.05 -8.40 30.62
C ALA A 15 -31.87 -7.80 31.78
N LYS A 16 -33.12 -7.43 31.51
CA LYS A 16 -34.05 -6.90 32.51
C LYS A 16 -34.33 -7.89 33.64
N ARG A 17 -34.40 -9.20 33.36
CA ARG A 17 -34.57 -10.25 34.39
C ARG A 17 -33.38 -10.36 35.34
N HIS A 18 -32.18 -10.00 34.90
CA HIS A 18 -30.96 -10.24 35.67
C HIS A 18 -30.34 -9.00 36.31
N VAL A 19 -30.45 -7.82 35.69
CA VAL A 19 -29.61 -6.68 36.07
C VAL A 19 -30.39 -5.41 36.40
N ASN A 20 -31.73 -5.45 36.41
CA ASN A 20 -32.66 -4.33 36.52
C ASN A 20 -32.87 -3.52 35.23
N HIS A 21 -33.97 -2.78 35.16
CA HIS A 21 -34.43 -2.07 33.95
C HIS A 21 -33.44 -1.01 33.45
N ARG A 22 -32.84 -0.24 34.37
CA ARG A 22 -31.90 0.84 34.02
C ARG A 22 -30.59 0.29 33.44
N PHE A 23 -30.09 -0.82 33.99
CA PHE A 23 -28.90 -1.47 33.46
C PHE A 23 -29.19 -2.18 32.12
N ALA A 24 -30.38 -2.76 31.95
CA ALA A 24 -30.79 -3.34 30.67
C ALA A 24 -30.85 -2.28 29.55
N ASP A 25 -31.39 -1.09 29.84
CA ASP A 25 -31.40 0.06 28.92
C ASP A 25 -29.97 0.52 28.57
N LEU A 26 -29.08 0.62 29.56
CA LEU A 26 -27.67 0.96 29.34
C LEU A 26 -26.94 -0.09 28.50
N MET A 27 -27.22 -1.38 28.69
CA MET A 27 -26.62 -2.46 27.90
C MET A 27 -27.09 -2.44 26.45
N ILE A 28 -28.40 -2.25 26.21
CA ILE A 28 -28.95 -2.19 24.85
C ILE A 28 -28.55 -0.91 24.13
N SER A 29 -28.46 0.22 24.83
CA SER A 29 -27.98 1.49 24.24
C SER A 29 -26.48 1.49 23.95
N ALA A 30 -25.69 0.72 24.71
CA ALA A 30 -24.28 0.50 24.43
C ALA A 30 -24.05 -0.51 23.30
N LEU A 31 -25.05 -1.34 22.96
CA LEU A 31 -24.95 -2.25 21.83
C LEU A 31 -25.02 -1.45 20.51
N PRO A 32 -24.08 -1.65 19.60
CA PRO A 32 -24.14 -1.04 18.27
C PRO A 32 -25.39 -1.54 17.53
N PRO A 33 -26.16 -0.66 16.87
CA PRO A 33 -27.35 -1.07 16.11
C PRO A 33 -27.01 -1.96 14.91
N ASP A 34 -25.76 -1.92 14.42
CA ASP A 34 -25.26 -2.82 13.39
C ASP A 34 -23.82 -3.28 13.72
N PRO A 35 -23.65 -4.47 14.31
CA PRO A 35 -22.35 -5.02 14.66
C PRO A 35 -21.45 -5.25 13.43
N THR A 36 -22.04 -5.40 12.24
CA THR A 36 -21.30 -5.72 11.00
C THR A 36 -20.65 -4.50 10.35
N ARG A 37 -21.02 -3.29 10.79
CA ARG A 37 -20.40 -2.04 10.34
C ARG A 37 -19.16 -1.64 11.13
N LEU A 38 -18.83 -2.37 12.19
CA LEU A 38 -17.63 -2.11 12.97
C LEU A 38 -16.46 -2.86 12.35
N ALA A 39 -15.46 -2.12 11.90
CA ALA A 39 -14.16 -2.70 11.59
C ALA A 39 -13.58 -3.29 12.88
N THR A 40 -13.32 -4.58 12.88
CA THR A 40 -12.66 -5.26 14.00
C THR A 40 -11.16 -4.97 13.98
N ARG A 41 -10.49 -5.26 15.09
CA ARG A 41 -9.03 -5.18 15.16
C ARG A 41 -8.36 -6.10 14.12
N ASP A 42 -8.98 -7.24 13.83
CA ASP A 42 -8.49 -8.19 12.83
C ASP A 42 -8.64 -7.62 11.42
N ASP A 43 -9.77 -6.97 11.11
CA ASP A 43 -9.97 -6.28 9.83
C ASP A 43 -8.95 -5.16 9.62
N LEU A 44 -8.63 -4.39 10.67
CA LEU A 44 -7.60 -3.36 10.63
C LEU A 44 -6.19 -3.95 10.49
N ALA A 45 -5.94 -5.13 11.05
CA ALA A 45 -4.65 -5.82 10.90
C ALA A 45 -4.45 -6.32 9.46
N VAL A 46 -5.52 -6.87 8.85
CA VAL A 46 -5.53 -7.27 7.43
C VAL A 46 -5.29 -6.05 6.55
N LEU A 47 -6.06 -4.98 6.74
CA LEU A 47 -5.88 -3.74 5.97
C LEU A 47 -4.46 -3.16 6.11
N GLY A 48 -3.88 -3.21 7.32
CA GLY A 48 -2.52 -2.76 7.56
C GLY A 48 -1.45 -3.62 6.85
N ALA A 49 -1.69 -4.92 6.75
CA ALA A 49 -0.81 -5.84 6.02
C ALA A 49 -0.89 -5.62 4.50
N ASP A 50 -2.11 -5.44 3.97
CA ASP A 50 -2.35 -5.18 2.56
C ASP A 50 -1.69 -3.86 2.13
N LEU A 51 -1.92 -2.78 2.88
CA LEU A 51 -1.30 -1.48 2.61
C LEU A 51 0.22 -1.54 2.64
N ARG A 52 0.81 -2.29 3.57
CA ARG A 52 2.26 -2.43 3.65
C ARG A 52 2.82 -3.17 2.43
N THR A 53 2.13 -4.22 1.98
CA THR A 53 2.50 -4.98 0.79
C THR A 53 2.41 -4.10 -0.46
N GLU A 54 1.32 -3.36 -0.65
CA GLU A 54 1.17 -2.43 -1.77
C GLU A 54 2.25 -1.34 -1.79
N MET A 55 2.62 -0.81 -0.63
CA MET A 55 3.70 0.19 -0.53
C MET A 55 5.08 -0.40 -0.85
N ASP A 56 5.36 -1.64 -0.42
CA ASP A 56 6.59 -2.34 -0.74
C ASP A 56 6.68 -2.65 -2.24
N GLU A 57 5.57 -3.07 -2.86
CA GLU A 57 5.46 -3.29 -4.30
C GLU A 57 5.67 -2.01 -5.10
N LEU A 58 5.01 -0.92 -4.72
CA LEU A 58 5.18 0.39 -5.37
C LEU A 58 6.64 0.87 -5.26
N SER A 59 7.25 0.74 -4.09
CA SER A 59 8.66 1.10 -3.87
C SER A 59 9.60 0.23 -4.70
N GLY A 60 9.31 -1.07 -4.80
CA GLY A 60 10.05 -2.01 -5.64
C GLY A 60 9.97 -1.65 -7.12
N SER A 61 8.77 -1.36 -7.61
CA SER A 61 8.50 -0.96 -8.99
C SER A 61 9.26 0.31 -9.37
N LEU A 62 9.17 1.37 -8.54
CA LEU A 62 9.89 2.62 -8.78
C LEU A 62 11.41 2.44 -8.83
N ARG A 63 11.97 1.60 -7.95
CA ARG A 63 13.42 1.30 -7.98
C ARG A 63 13.82 0.51 -9.23
N ALA A 64 12.96 -0.38 -9.71
CA ALA A 64 13.21 -1.13 -10.94
C ALA A 64 13.19 -0.19 -12.16
N GLU A 65 12.18 0.67 -12.25
CA GLU A 65 12.03 1.64 -13.33
C GLU A 65 13.21 2.64 -13.39
N MET A 66 13.65 3.15 -12.23
CA MET A 66 14.83 4.02 -12.16
C MET A 66 16.13 3.32 -12.59
N ARG A 67 16.31 2.04 -12.23
CA ARG A 67 17.45 1.24 -12.69
C ARG A 67 17.41 1.03 -14.21
N ASP A 68 16.24 0.74 -14.76
CA ASP A 68 16.11 0.53 -16.19
C ASP A 68 16.37 1.83 -16.98
N LEU A 69 15.85 2.96 -16.52
CA LEU A 69 16.13 4.27 -17.11
C LEU A 69 17.63 4.59 -17.09
N THR A 70 18.31 4.32 -15.97
CA THR A 70 19.77 4.54 -15.86
C THR A 70 20.52 3.62 -16.82
N SER A 71 20.15 2.35 -16.88
CA SER A 71 20.73 1.36 -17.80
C SER A 71 20.59 1.80 -19.26
N GLN A 72 19.38 2.21 -19.66
CA GLN A 72 19.11 2.72 -21.00
C GLN A 72 19.90 3.99 -21.33
N GLN A 73 20.03 4.93 -20.38
CA GLN A 73 20.87 6.11 -20.55
C GLN A 73 22.34 5.73 -20.74
N THR A 74 22.90 4.87 -19.88
CA THR A 74 24.29 4.41 -20.04
C THR A 74 24.52 3.68 -21.36
N ARG A 75 23.56 2.86 -21.81
CA ARG A 75 23.64 2.15 -23.08
C ARG A 75 23.62 3.11 -24.27
N THR A 76 22.77 4.13 -24.21
CA THR A 76 22.68 5.17 -25.24
C THR A 76 23.98 5.97 -25.34
N LEU A 77 24.57 6.33 -24.20
CA LEU A 77 25.87 7.03 -24.16
C LEU A 77 27.02 6.15 -24.69
N MET A 78 27.06 4.87 -24.29
CA MET A 78 28.04 3.89 -24.79
C MET A 78 27.97 3.73 -26.31
N ILE A 79 26.76 3.65 -26.88
CA ILE A 79 26.59 3.42 -28.32
C ILE A 79 26.83 4.69 -29.13
N GLY A 80 26.39 5.86 -28.66
CA GLY A 80 26.46 7.08 -29.45
C GLY A 80 27.73 7.92 -29.21
N LEU A 81 28.06 8.14 -27.94
CA LEU A 81 29.01 9.19 -27.56
C LEU A 81 30.45 8.68 -27.51
N VAL A 82 30.67 7.49 -26.94
CA VAL A 82 32.00 6.86 -26.86
C VAL A 82 32.67 6.72 -28.24
N PRO A 83 32.02 6.15 -29.28
CA PRO A 83 32.67 6.01 -30.58
C PRO A 83 32.98 7.37 -31.22
N SER A 84 32.12 8.37 -31.03
CA SER A 84 32.34 9.72 -31.54
C SER A 84 33.59 10.36 -30.93
N ILE A 85 33.78 10.26 -29.60
CA ILE A 85 34.99 10.75 -28.94
C ILE A 85 36.22 10.00 -29.44
N THR A 86 36.16 8.67 -29.54
CA THR A 86 37.32 7.89 -30.01
C THR A 86 37.69 8.23 -31.46
N ALA A 87 36.71 8.43 -32.34
CA ALA A 87 36.96 8.81 -33.73
C ALA A 87 37.60 10.20 -33.82
N LEU A 88 37.14 11.16 -33.01
CA LEU A 88 37.73 12.50 -32.95
C LEU A 88 39.18 12.45 -32.44
N ALA A 89 39.46 11.67 -31.38
CA ALA A 89 40.79 11.52 -30.83
C ALA A 89 41.77 10.89 -31.85
N ILE A 90 41.34 9.85 -32.56
CA ILE A 90 42.14 9.24 -33.64
C ILE A 90 42.46 10.26 -34.72
N THR A 91 41.47 11.06 -35.13
CA THR A 91 41.65 12.09 -36.16
C THR A 91 42.68 13.14 -35.74
N GLN A 92 42.65 13.59 -34.48
CA GLN A 92 43.63 14.55 -33.95
C GLN A 92 45.04 13.98 -33.88
N ILE A 93 45.19 12.72 -33.46
CA ILE A 93 46.50 12.04 -33.41
C ILE A 93 47.10 11.95 -34.81
N VAL A 94 46.32 11.51 -35.80
CA VAL A 94 46.76 11.41 -37.19
C VAL A 94 47.22 12.77 -37.70
N LEU A 95 46.44 13.83 -37.43
CA LEU A 95 46.78 15.19 -37.84
C LEU A 95 48.11 15.66 -37.23
N ALA A 96 48.33 15.39 -35.94
CA ALA A 96 49.56 15.76 -35.24
C ALA A 96 50.79 14.98 -35.72
N THR A 97 50.63 13.75 -36.21
CA THR A 97 51.74 12.95 -36.75
C THR A 97 52.13 13.30 -38.19
N LEU A 98 51.24 13.97 -38.93
CA LEU A 98 51.45 14.38 -40.32
C LEU A 98 51.93 15.84 -40.47
N ALA A 99 51.87 16.63 -39.41
CA ALA A 99 52.33 18.02 -39.34
C ALA A 99 53.77 18.11 -38.82
#